data_AF-A0A6J0CX86-F1
#
_entry.id   AF-A0A6J0CX86-F1
#
_cell.length_a   1.000
_cell.length_b   1.000
_cell.length_c   1.000
_cell.angle_alpha   90.00
_cell.angle_beta   90.00
_cell.angle_gamma   90.00
#
_symmetry.space_group_name_H-M   'P 1'
#
loop_
_entity.id
_entity.type
_entity.pdbx_description
1 polymer ?
#
loop_
_entity_poly.entity_id
_entity_poly.type
_entity_poly.pdbx_seq_one_letter_code
_entity_poly.pdbx_strand_id
1 'polypeptide(L)'
;MSSELDMECIKQLQVCGELQRKKLKARSIKEIMTGLWTFVPSSVCSESCLPGFSQVPRLGAPYCCFDCRPCPEGQFADQRDMKSCLLCPKEQYSSHTRDRCLPRTEIFLAFEEPLGFMLALVALFLAGLAVLVLGVFLKHRDSPVVRANNRSLSYLLLLSLCLCALCALLFLGQPSVSTCLLRQTTFAVVFTVAVSSVLAKTLTVVLAFRVTRPGDRIRVCLSPGASTSVVLIVSFMQVVLCGVWLATSPPFPDRDMVSEPQHIVIQCQEGSGTIFFCVLGYLGFLAVGTFSVAFLARGLPDVFNETKFLTFSMLLFCSVWTAFLPLYHSARGKSTVAVEIFSILASTAGLLGGIFIPKCYIILLKPERNTAAWLRQGHQAQQERQSEMLQRWCVPRSTPQIFMTYSFGKSPGPPL
;
A
#
# COMPACT_ATOMS: atom_id res chain seq x y z
N MET A 1 33.62 37.44 57.31
CA MET A 1 32.76 37.72 56.15
C MET A 1 31.35 37.12 56.25
N SER A 2 30.92 36.60 57.42
CA SER A 2 29.53 36.20 57.69
C SER A 2 28.81 37.13 58.69
N SER A 3 29.49 38.14 59.23
CA SER A 3 28.94 39.06 60.24
C SER A 3 28.59 40.46 59.69
N GLU A 4 28.90 40.76 58.42
CA GLU A 4 28.51 42.02 57.76
C GLU A 4 27.19 41.90 56.99
N LEU A 5 26.79 40.68 56.60
CA LEU A 5 25.54 40.42 55.87
C LEU A 5 24.29 40.48 56.77
N ASP A 6 24.43 40.25 58.08
CA ASP A 6 23.32 40.36 59.04
C ASP A 6 23.01 41.82 59.45
N MET A 7 24.00 42.71 59.38
CA MET A 7 23.82 44.11 59.77
C MET A 7 23.11 44.94 58.70
N GLU A 8 23.23 44.54 57.43
CA GLU A 8 22.50 45.14 56.31
C GLU A 8 21.02 44.69 56.30
N CYS A 9 20.73 43.45 56.75
CA CYS A 9 19.36 42.95 56.91
C CYS A 9 18.60 43.67 58.04
N ILE A 10 19.28 43.95 59.17
CA ILE A 10 18.70 44.70 60.29
C ILE A 10 18.46 46.18 59.94
N LYS A 11 19.36 46.83 59.18
CA LYS A 11 19.15 48.20 58.69
C LYS A 11 17.95 48.29 57.73
N GLN A 12 17.73 47.29 56.87
CA GLN A 12 16.57 47.25 55.97
C GLN A 12 15.25 47.01 56.72
N LEU A 13 15.25 46.20 57.79
CA LEU A 13 14.07 46.02 58.65
C LEU A 13 13.72 47.29 59.45
N GLN A 14 14.70 48.08 59.88
CA GLN A 14 14.48 49.34 60.60
C GLN A 14 13.95 50.46 59.68
N VAL A 15 14.38 50.48 58.41
CA VAL A 15 13.80 51.35 57.36
C VAL A 15 12.37 50.93 57.03
N CYS A 16 12.06 49.62 57.05
CA CYS A 16 10.70 49.11 56.87
C CYS A 16 9.77 49.50 58.04
N GLY A 17 10.28 49.49 59.27
CA GLY A 17 9.56 49.92 60.48
C GLY A 17 9.29 51.43 60.58
N GLU A 18 10.13 52.28 59.98
CA GLU A 18 9.87 53.72 59.89
C GLU A 18 8.95 54.10 58.71
N LEU A 19 8.92 53.30 57.64
CA LEU A 19 7.96 53.47 56.54
C LEU A 19 6.52 53.12 56.94
N GLN A 20 6.34 52.21 57.90
CA GLN A 20 5.03 51.90 58.51
C GLN A 20 4.54 53.01 59.46
N ARG A 21 5.44 53.86 60.00
CA ARG A 21 5.07 54.99 60.87
C ARG A 21 4.85 56.31 60.13
N LYS A 22 5.43 56.50 58.95
CA LYS A 22 5.15 57.67 58.09
C LYS A 22 3.97 57.39 57.17
N LYS A 23 2.79 57.76 57.70
CA LYS A 23 1.53 57.99 56.98
C LYS A 23 0.67 56.76 56.68
N LEU A 24 0.22 56.11 57.75
CA LEU A 24 -1.21 56.14 58.08
C LEU A 24 -1.68 57.61 58.19
N LYS A 25 -1.71 58.31 57.05
CA LYS A 25 -2.47 59.55 56.87
C LYS A 25 -3.65 59.18 55.99
N ALA A 26 -4.45 58.24 56.50
CA ALA A 26 -5.80 57.88 56.04
C ALA A 26 -6.80 59.04 56.25
N ARG A 27 -6.34 60.28 56.10
CA ARG A 27 -7.13 61.51 56.17
C ARG A 27 -7.05 62.35 54.89
N SER A 28 -6.28 61.94 53.88
CA SER A 28 -6.12 62.73 52.65
C SER A 28 -6.55 62.06 51.34
N ILE A 29 -7.18 60.87 51.39
CA ILE A 29 -7.77 60.24 50.18
C ILE A 29 -9.28 60.49 50.11
N LYS A 30 -9.92 60.88 51.22
CA LYS A 30 -11.36 61.20 51.24
C LYS A 30 -11.69 62.59 50.68
N GLU A 31 -10.69 63.47 50.49
CA GLU A 31 -10.88 64.86 50.02
C GLU A 31 -10.47 65.10 48.55
N ILE A 32 -10.05 64.08 47.79
CA ILE A 32 -9.75 64.19 46.34
C ILE A 32 -10.84 63.55 45.46
N MET A 33 -11.87 62.92 46.04
CA MET A 33 -13.03 62.38 45.30
C MET A 33 -14.21 63.36 45.23
N THR A 34 -13.97 64.56 44.69
CA THR A 34 -15.04 65.41 44.14
C THR A 34 -14.89 65.39 42.62
N GLY A 35 -15.46 64.36 41.98
CA GLY A 35 -15.46 64.24 40.52
C GLY A 35 -15.24 62.82 40.00
N LEU A 36 -16.30 62.00 40.05
CA LEU A 36 -16.57 60.91 39.11
C LEU A 36 -15.56 59.75 38.92
N TRP A 37 -14.66 59.46 39.86
CA TRP A 37 -13.83 58.24 39.80
C TRP A 37 -13.71 57.59 41.19
N THR A 38 -14.29 56.40 41.37
CA THR A 38 -14.37 55.66 42.64
C THR A 38 -13.26 54.63 42.85
N PHE A 39 -12.18 54.66 42.07
CA PHE A 39 -11.11 53.65 42.15
C PHE A 39 -9.72 54.29 42.28
N VAL A 40 -8.93 53.79 43.23
CA VAL A 40 -7.49 54.13 43.37
C VAL A 40 -6.74 53.37 42.28
N PRO A 41 -5.95 54.02 41.41
CA PRO A 41 -5.22 53.34 40.34
C PRO A 41 -4.09 52.48 40.92
N SER A 42 -3.93 51.27 40.37
CA SER A 42 -2.84 50.35 40.73
C SER A 42 -1.51 50.85 40.18
N SER A 43 -0.46 50.89 41.01
CA SER A 43 0.89 51.30 40.62
C SER A 43 1.73 50.10 40.17
N VAL A 44 1.40 49.53 39.01
CA VAL A 44 2.12 48.40 38.39
C VAL A 44 2.83 48.85 37.12
N CYS A 45 4.05 48.34 36.89
CA CYS A 45 4.85 48.68 35.70
C CYS A 45 4.39 47.92 34.45
N SER A 46 4.03 46.64 34.64
CA SER A 46 3.52 45.75 33.61
C SER A 46 2.27 45.05 34.13
N GLU A 47 1.29 44.83 33.25
CA GLU A 47 0.13 44.01 33.56
C GLU A 47 0.51 42.53 33.66
N SER A 48 -0.26 41.75 34.43
CA SER A 48 -0.07 40.31 34.54
C SER A 48 -0.24 39.60 33.20
N CYS A 49 0.67 38.68 32.89
CA CYS A 49 0.56 37.86 31.69
C CYS A 49 -0.53 36.81 31.83
N LEU A 50 -1.35 36.67 30.78
CA LEU A 50 -2.35 35.61 30.68
C LEU A 50 -1.68 34.24 30.41
N PRO A 51 -2.37 33.12 30.70
CA PRO A 51 -1.93 31.80 30.23
C PRO A 51 -1.67 31.81 28.73
N GLY A 52 -0.66 31.06 28.29
CA GLY A 52 -0.14 31.08 26.92
C GLY A 52 1.01 32.05 26.66
N PHE A 53 1.33 32.91 27.63
CA PHE A 53 2.39 33.90 27.56
C PHE A 53 3.42 33.71 28.69
N SER A 54 4.67 34.01 28.39
CA SER A 54 5.77 34.08 29.37
C SER A 54 6.26 35.51 29.55
N GLN A 55 6.76 35.81 30.74
CA GLN A 55 7.36 37.09 31.07
C GLN A 55 8.77 37.18 30.49
N VAL A 56 9.03 38.25 29.75
CA VAL A 56 10.36 38.60 29.25
C VAL A 56 10.81 39.88 29.94
N PRO A 57 11.84 39.84 30.80
CA PRO A 57 12.35 41.03 31.48
C PRO A 57 12.80 42.10 30.47
N ARG A 58 12.45 43.36 30.72
CA ARG A 58 12.94 44.48 29.90
C ARG A 58 14.39 44.78 30.25
N LEU A 59 15.25 44.85 29.24
CA LEU A 59 16.68 45.13 29.43
C LEU A 59 16.85 46.52 30.08
N GLY A 60 17.48 46.57 31.26
CA GLY A 60 17.74 47.82 31.99
C GLY A 60 16.57 48.36 32.84
N ALA A 61 15.44 47.65 32.93
CA ALA A 61 14.31 48.03 33.77
C ALA A 61 14.30 47.28 35.13
N PRO A 62 13.56 47.76 36.15
CA PRO A 62 13.35 47.03 37.40
C PRO A 62 12.66 45.68 37.20
N TYR A 63 12.85 44.74 38.13
CA TYR A 63 12.33 43.35 38.03
C TYR A 63 10.81 43.24 37.82
N CYS A 64 10.05 44.27 38.20
CA CYS A 64 8.59 44.32 38.04
C CYS A 64 8.14 44.79 36.65
N CYS A 65 9.08 45.15 35.76
CA CYS A 65 8.82 45.60 34.40
C CYS A 65 9.23 44.52 33.38
N PHE A 66 8.22 43.89 32.77
CA PHE A 66 8.39 42.81 31.80
C PHE A 66 7.41 42.95 30.63
N ASP A 67 7.69 42.25 29.53
CA ASP A 67 6.78 42.10 28.40
C ASP A 67 6.22 40.68 28.36
N CYS A 68 4.92 40.55 28.08
CA CYS A 68 4.29 39.25 27.88
C CYS A 68 4.52 38.78 26.44
N ARG A 69 5.22 37.66 26.26
CA ARG A 69 5.44 37.05 24.94
C ARG A 69 4.77 35.69 24.83
N PRO A 70 4.11 35.38 23.70
CA PRO A 70 3.49 34.08 23.51
C PRO A 70 4.55 32.98 23.54
N CYS A 71 4.22 31.85 24.16
CA CYS A 71 5.12 30.69 24.20
C CYS A 71 5.47 30.21 22.79
N PRO A 72 6.67 29.68 22.52
CA PRO A 72 7.01 29.14 21.20
C PRO A 72 6.24 27.83 20.89
N GLU A 73 6.28 27.37 19.64
CA GLU A 73 5.62 26.13 19.24
C GLU A 73 6.13 24.92 20.05
N GLY A 74 5.21 24.03 20.43
CA GLY A 74 5.51 22.87 21.27
C GLY A 74 5.64 23.16 22.77
N GLN A 75 5.52 24.43 23.19
CA GLN A 75 5.55 24.85 24.59
C GLN A 75 4.23 25.47 25.04
N PHE A 76 3.97 25.48 26.34
CA PHE A 76 2.75 26.02 26.95
C PHE A 76 3.05 26.77 28.26
N ALA A 77 2.11 27.61 28.68
CA ALA A 77 2.08 28.24 30.00
C ALA A 77 0.65 28.21 30.55
N ASP A 78 0.40 27.38 31.55
CA ASP A 78 -0.94 27.14 32.11
C ASP A 78 -1.33 28.13 33.21
N GLN A 79 -0.35 28.80 33.79
CA GLN A 79 -0.53 29.78 34.86
C GLN A 79 -0.24 31.20 34.39
N ARG A 80 -0.84 32.17 35.08
CA ARG A 80 -0.51 33.59 34.90
C ARG A 80 0.91 33.86 35.37
N ASP A 81 1.55 34.86 34.76
CA ASP A 81 2.86 35.35 35.20
C ASP A 81 3.98 34.30 35.24
N MET A 82 3.90 33.29 34.36
CA MET A 82 5.00 32.34 34.17
C MET A 82 6.25 33.04 33.63
N LYS A 83 7.40 32.75 34.23
CA LYS A 83 8.71 33.29 33.80
C LYS A 83 9.26 32.60 32.54
N SER A 84 8.82 31.39 32.27
CA SER A 84 9.28 30.57 31.15
C SER A 84 8.19 29.59 30.75
N CYS A 85 8.09 29.29 29.47
CA CYS A 85 7.18 28.28 28.96
C CYS A 85 7.72 26.87 29.19
N LEU A 86 6.82 25.92 29.40
CA LEU A 86 7.13 24.51 29.60
C LEU A 86 6.93 23.74 28.30
N LEU A 87 7.74 22.70 28.07
CA LEU A 87 7.57 21.83 26.90
C LEU A 87 6.40 20.87 27.15
N CYS A 88 5.53 20.66 26.16
CA CYS A 88 4.50 19.63 26.27
C CYS A 88 5.11 18.22 26.33
N PRO A 89 4.49 17.29 27.09
CA PRO A 89 4.84 15.87 27.04
C PRO A 89 4.76 15.31 25.61
N LYS A 90 5.53 14.25 25.32
CA LYS A 90 5.68 13.70 23.95
C LYS A 90 4.33 13.30 23.32
N GLU A 91 3.40 12.82 24.12
CA GLU A 91 2.09 12.32 23.71
C GLU A 91 1.05 13.44 23.49
N GLN A 92 1.43 14.69 23.75
CA GLN A 92 0.55 15.85 23.71
C GLN A 92 1.12 16.94 22.79
N TYR A 93 0.28 17.90 22.42
CA TYR A 93 0.69 19.07 21.65
C TYR A 93 0.14 20.35 22.30
N SER A 94 0.82 21.48 22.10
CA SER A 94 0.38 22.75 22.68
C SER A 94 -0.91 23.23 22.01
N SER A 95 -1.89 23.69 22.81
CA SER A 95 -3.14 24.28 22.31
C SER A 95 -2.87 25.50 21.43
N HIS A 96 -3.85 25.91 20.61
CA HIS A 96 -3.71 27.13 19.80
C HIS A 96 -3.45 28.38 20.66
N THR A 97 -4.06 28.43 21.85
CA THR A 97 -3.86 29.47 22.87
C THR A 97 -2.59 29.27 23.70
N ARG A 98 -1.88 28.15 23.54
CA ARG A 98 -0.64 27.78 24.24
C ARG A 98 -0.76 27.74 25.76
N ASP A 99 -1.98 27.64 26.28
CA ASP A 99 -2.33 27.62 27.70
C ASP A 99 -2.34 26.21 28.29
N ARG A 100 -2.38 25.17 27.45
CA ARG A 100 -2.47 23.78 27.88
C ARG A 100 -1.90 22.85 26.83
N CYS A 101 -1.60 21.63 27.23
CA CYS A 101 -1.30 20.54 26.31
C CYS A 101 -2.59 19.73 26.04
N LEU A 102 -2.83 19.42 24.77
CA LEU A 102 -3.94 18.62 24.30
C LEU A 102 -3.43 17.22 23.89
N PRO A 103 -4.18 16.14 24.17
CA PRO A 103 -3.82 14.81 23.70
C PRO A 103 -3.86 14.77 22.17
N ARG A 104 -2.86 14.15 21.56
CA ARG A 104 -2.87 13.91 20.11
C ARG A 104 -3.85 12.78 19.79
N THR A 105 -4.61 12.90 18.70
CA THR A 105 -5.53 11.85 18.23
C THR A 105 -4.77 10.80 17.42
N GLU A 106 -5.08 9.52 17.64
CA GLU A 106 -4.50 8.39 16.91
C GLU A 106 -5.16 8.29 15.51
N ILE A 107 -4.37 8.40 14.42
CA ILE A 107 -4.86 8.23 13.05
C ILE A 107 -4.44 6.84 12.54
N PHE A 108 -5.44 6.02 12.24
CA PHE A 108 -5.32 4.74 11.54
C PHE A 108 -6.43 4.62 10.48
N LEU A 109 -6.30 3.68 9.55
CA LEU A 109 -7.35 3.44 8.55
C LEU A 109 -8.50 2.67 9.20
N ALA A 110 -9.39 3.41 9.87
CA ALA A 110 -10.51 2.85 10.59
C ALA A 110 -11.58 2.31 9.63
N PHE A 111 -12.28 1.25 10.06
CA PHE A 111 -13.45 0.72 9.35
C PHE A 111 -14.58 1.74 9.23
N GLU A 112 -14.68 2.65 10.19
CA GLU A 112 -15.74 3.67 10.27
C GLU A 112 -15.49 4.86 9.33
N GLU A 113 -14.27 5.05 8.82
CA GLU A 113 -14.01 6.04 7.77
C GLU A 113 -14.57 5.55 6.42
N PRO A 114 -15.14 6.44 5.59
CA PRO A 114 -15.80 6.06 4.33
C PRO A 114 -14.87 5.31 3.37
N LEU A 115 -13.58 5.67 3.35
CA LEU A 115 -12.59 5.01 2.52
C LEU A 115 -12.29 3.58 3.02
N GLY A 116 -12.12 3.39 4.33
CA GLY A 116 -11.90 2.07 4.94
C GLY A 116 -13.09 1.13 4.74
N PHE A 117 -14.32 1.64 4.93
CA PHE A 117 -15.55 0.89 4.68
C PHE A 117 -15.68 0.43 3.22
N MET A 118 -15.43 1.32 2.26
CA MET A 118 -15.50 0.99 0.83
C MET A 118 -14.45 -0.07 0.45
N LEU A 119 -13.21 0.05 0.95
CA LEU A 119 -12.17 -0.94 0.69
C LEU A 119 -12.53 -2.31 1.29
N ALA A 120 -13.09 -2.36 2.49
CA ALA A 120 -13.56 -3.59 3.12
C ALA A 120 -14.68 -4.27 2.30
N LEU A 121 -15.66 -3.48 1.82
CA LEU A 121 -16.72 -3.99 0.96
C LEU A 121 -16.18 -4.60 -0.34
N VAL A 122 -15.24 -3.92 -1.00
CA VAL A 122 -14.62 -4.43 -2.23
C VAL A 122 -13.82 -5.71 -1.95
N ALA A 123 -13.09 -5.77 -0.84
CA ALA A 123 -12.36 -6.96 -0.41
C ALA A 123 -13.30 -8.16 -0.21
N LEU A 124 -14.40 -7.98 0.53
CA LEU A 124 -15.39 -9.03 0.76
C LEU A 124 -16.11 -9.46 -0.53
N PHE A 125 -16.44 -8.51 -1.40
CA PHE A 125 -17.04 -8.80 -2.69
C PHE A 125 -16.12 -9.64 -3.58
N LEU A 126 -14.84 -9.27 -3.71
CA LEU A 126 -13.87 -10.03 -4.50
C LEU A 126 -13.61 -11.42 -3.92
N ALA A 127 -13.50 -11.53 -2.58
CA ALA A 127 -13.39 -12.83 -1.91
C ALA A 127 -14.62 -13.71 -2.19
N GLY A 128 -15.83 -13.15 -2.04
CA GLY A 128 -17.08 -13.84 -2.35
C GLY A 128 -17.16 -14.30 -3.81
N LEU A 129 -16.73 -13.46 -4.75
CA LEU A 129 -16.66 -13.81 -6.18
C LEU A 129 -15.67 -14.95 -6.42
N ALA A 130 -14.48 -14.92 -5.79
CA ALA A 130 -13.50 -16.00 -5.91
C ALA A 130 -14.03 -17.33 -5.35
N VAL A 131 -14.74 -17.31 -4.22
CA VAL A 131 -15.40 -18.48 -3.63
C VAL A 131 -16.51 -19.01 -4.54
N LEU A 132 -17.34 -18.12 -5.12
CA LEU A 132 -18.38 -18.50 -6.06
C LEU A 132 -17.80 -19.20 -7.28
N VAL A 133 -16.75 -18.63 -7.88
CA VAL A 133 -16.04 -19.21 -9.02
C VAL A 133 -15.43 -20.57 -8.65
N LEU A 134 -14.82 -20.69 -7.46
CA LEU A 134 -14.33 -21.97 -6.96
C LEU A 134 -15.46 -23.00 -6.84
N GLY A 135 -16.62 -22.61 -6.31
CA GLY A 135 -17.82 -23.45 -6.25
C GLY A 135 -18.26 -23.95 -7.63
N VAL A 136 -18.28 -23.07 -8.64
CA VAL A 136 -18.60 -23.45 -10.03
C VAL A 136 -17.60 -24.46 -10.58
N PHE A 137 -16.30 -24.25 -10.35
CA PHE A 137 -15.23 -25.13 -10.80
C PHE A 137 -15.22 -26.49 -10.08
N LEU A 138 -15.63 -26.54 -8.81
CA LEU A 138 -15.81 -27.79 -8.06
C LEU A 138 -17.05 -28.56 -8.56
N LYS A 139 -18.16 -27.86 -8.78
CA LYS A 139 -19.40 -28.45 -9.32
C LYS A 139 -19.19 -29.03 -10.71
N HIS A 140 -18.42 -28.35 -11.56
CA HIS A 140 -18.12 -28.76 -12.93
C HIS A 140 -16.71 -29.37 -13.07
N ARG A 141 -16.20 -30.04 -12.03
CA ARG A 141 -14.84 -30.62 -12.02
C ARG A 141 -14.56 -31.59 -13.17
N ASP A 142 -15.59 -32.28 -13.64
CA ASP A 142 -15.49 -33.26 -14.73
C ASP A 142 -15.73 -32.66 -16.12
N SER A 143 -16.04 -31.36 -16.19
CA SER A 143 -16.12 -30.66 -17.45
C SER A 143 -14.76 -30.62 -18.16
N PRO A 144 -14.75 -30.75 -19.50
CA PRO A 144 -13.51 -30.80 -20.27
C PRO A 144 -12.72 -29.48 -20.16
N VAL A 145 -13.39 -28.32 -19.98
CA VAL A 145 -12.72 -27.02 -19.74
C VAL A 145 -11.90 -27.03 -18.45
N VAL A 146 -12.46 -27.52 -17.34
CA VAL A 146 -11.78 -27.57 -16.02
C VAL A 146 -10.69 -28.64 -16.01
N ARG A 147 -10.92 -29.79 -16.66
CA ARG A 147 -9.93 -30.86 -16.76
C ARG A 147 -8.73 -30.49 -17.64
N ALA A 148 -8.95 -29.75 -18.73
CA ALA A 148 -7.86 -29.25 -19.58
C ALA A 148 -7.01 -28.19 -18.87
N ASN A 149 -7.60 -27.44 -17.93
CA ASN A 149 -6.96 -26.38 -17.16
C ASN A 149 -6.50 -26.85 -15.77
N ASN A 150 -5.55 -27.80 -15.74
CA ASN A 150 -4.91 -28.39 -14.55
C ASN A 150 -5.61 -28.01 -13.22
N ARG A 151 -6.53 -28.89 -12.79
CA ARG A 151 -7.48 -28.61 -11.70
C ARG A 151 -6.80 -28.11 -10.42
N SER A 152 -5.67 -28.69 -10.04
CA SER A 152 -4.95 -28.33 -8.81
C SER A 152 -4.48 -26.87 -8.85
N LEU A 153 -3.85 -26.43 -9.95
CA LEU A 153 -3.39 -25.06 -10.10
C LEU A 153 -4.55 -24.07 -10.14
N SER A 154 -5.66 -24.42 -10.79
CA SER A 154 -6.85 -23.57 -10.83
C SER A 154 -7.47 -23.39 -9.43
N TYR A 155 -7.54 -24.46 -8.64
CA TYR A 155 -8.03 -24.40 -7.26
C TYR A 155 -7.09 -23.62 -6.34
N LEU A 156 -5.78 -23.87 -6.43
CA LEU A 156 -4.77 -23.13 -5.67
C LEU A 156 -4.80 -21.64 -6.00
N LEU A 157 -4.90 -21.29 -7.28
CA LEU A 157 -5.00 -19.90 -7.72
C LEU A 157 -6.26 -19.23 -7.18
N LEU A 158 -7.45 -19.86 -7.28
CA LEU A 158 -8.69 -19.28 -6.75
C LEU A 158 -8.65 -19.11 -5.22
N LEU A 159 -8.13 -20.11 -4.51
CA LEU A 159 -7.98 -20.04 -3.06
C LEU A 159 -7.02 -18.91 -2.66
N SER A 160 -5.88 -18.80 -3.35
CA SER A 160 -4.90 -17.73 -3.11
C SER A 160 -5.48 -16.35 -3.42
N LEU A 161 -6.24 -16.17 -4.51
CA LEU A 161 -6.90 -14.90 -4.83
C LEU A 161 -7.96 -14.52 -3.79
N CYS A 162 -8.72 -15.50 -3.28
CA CYS A 162 -9.64 -15.28 -2.17
C CYS A 162 -8.89 -14.79 -0.91
N LEU A 163 -7.81 -15.49 -0.54
CA LEU A 163 -6.99 -15.11 0.60
C LEU A 163 -6.27 -13.75 0.39
N CYS A 164 -5.86 -13.40 -0.82
CA CYS A 164 -5.33 -12.07 -1.15
C CYS A 164 -6.39 -10.97 -0.97
N ALA A 165 -7.64 -11.22 -1.38
CA ALA A 165 -8.72 -10.26 -1.11
C ALA A 165 -8.96 -10.10 0.39
N LEU A 166 -8.96 -11.20 1.15
CA LEU A 166 -9.16 -11.17 2.60
C LEU A 166 -7.98 -10.57 3.36
N CYS A 167 -6.74 -10.72 2.88
CA CYS A 167 -5.57 -10.17 3.56
C CYS A 167 -5.59 -8.63 3.60
N ALA A 168 -6.28 -7.97 2.66
CA ALA A 168 -6.55 -6.54 2.71
C ALA A 168 -7.23 -6.10 4.03
N LEU A 169 -8.03 -6.97 4.65
CA LEU A 169 -8.68 -6.68 5.93
C LEU A 169 -7.70 -6.62 7.09
N LEU A 170 -6.54 -7.28 7.00
CA LEU A 170 -5.47 -7.21 8.01
C LEU A 170 -4.78 -5.83 8.05
N PHE A 171 -4.95 -5.03 6.99
CA PHE A 171 -4.43 -3.66 6.90
C PHE A 171 -5.40 -2.63 7.49
N LEU A 172 -6.66 -3.02 7.77
CA LEU A 172 -7.70 -2.16 8.31
C LEU A 172 -7.80 -2.28 9.84
N GLY A 173 -8.15 -1.18 10.50
CA GLY A 173 -8.33 -1.13 11.95
C GLY A 173 -7.05 -0.79 12.72
N GLN A 174 -7.11 -0.97 14.05
CA GLN A 174 -6.02 -0.59 14.93
C GLN A 174 -4.86 -1.60 14.84
N PRO A 175 -3.63 -1.17 14.54
CA PRO A 175 -2.49 -2.07 14.43
C PRO A 175 -2.12 -2.62 15.81
N SER A 176 -2.24 -3.93 15.92
CA SER A 176 -1.73 -4.76 17.03
C SER A 176 -0.45 -5.48 16.62
N VAL A 177 0.27 -6.05 17.59
CA VAL A 177 1.48 -6.85 17.31
C VAL A 177 1.17 -7.99 16.34
N SER A 178 0.07 -8.71 16.52
CA SER A 178 -0.31 -9.83 15.64
C SER A 178 -0.63 -9.36 14.23
N THR A 179 -1.40 -8.28 14.08
CA THR A 179 -1.72 -7.73 12.74
C THR A 179 -0.47 -7.24 12.03
N CYS A 180 0.48 -6.61 12.73
CA CYS A 180 1.74 -6.16 12.12
C CYS A 180 2.57 -7.33 11.58
N LEU A 181 2.65 -8.43 12.31
CA LEU A 181 3.36 -9.64 11.88
C LEU A 181 2.66 -10.33 10.70
N LEU A 182 1.32 -10.42 10.74
CA LEU A 182 0.55 -11.19 9.76
C LEU A 182 0.34 -10.45 8.45
N ARG A 183 0.20 -9.12 8.47
CA ARG A 183 -0.20 -8.31 7.33
C ARG A 183 0.70 -8.52 6.11
N GLN A 184 1.99 -8.19 6.24
CA GLN A 184 2.95 -8.31 5.14
C GLN A 184 3.33 -9.76 4.83
N THR A 185 3.44 -10.61 5.85
CA THR A 185 3.84 -12.02 5.66
C THR A 185 2.75 -12.84 4.97
N THR A 186 1.49 -12.67 5.39
CA THR A 186 0.35 -13.32 4.74
C THR A 186 0.21 -12.86 3.31
N PHE A 187 0.28 -11.54 3.07
CA PHE A 187 0.25 -11.01 1.71
C PHE A 187 1.36 -11.63 0.86
N ALA A 188 2.62 -11.55 1.29
CA ALA A 188 3.76 -12.03 0.50
C ALA A 188 3.68 -13.54 0.20
N VAL A 189 3.30 -14.37 1.16
CA VAL A 189 3.17 -15.82 0.97
C VAL A 189 2.00 -16.17 0.06
N VAL A 190 0.80 -15.66 0.36
CA VAL A 190 -0.41 -15.97 -0.42
C VAL A 190 -0.26 -15.48 -1.86
N PHE A 191 0.29 -14.28 -2.04
CA PHE A 191 0.53 -13.71 -3.35
C PHE A 191 1.60 -14.48 -4.14
N THR A 192 2.64 -14.98 -3.47
CA THR A 192 3.62 -15.88 -4.11
C THR A 192 2.95 -17.14 -4.64
N VAL A 193 2.04 -17.74 -3.87
CA VAL A 193 1.26 -18.91 -4.33
C VAL A 193 0.44 -18.55 -5.57
N ALA A 194 -0.20 -17.39 -5.60
CA ALA A 194 -0.98 -16.92 -6.75
C ALA A 194 -0.11 -16.74 -8.00
N VAL A 195 0.96 -15.95 -7.90
CA VAL A 195 1.86 -15.64 -9.02
C VAL A 195 2.58 -16.90 -9.52
N SER A 196 3.06 -17.74 -8.61
CA SER A 196 3.71 -19.01 -8.98
C SER A 196 2.74 -19.99 -9.65
N SER A 197 1.46 -20.01 -9.26
CA SER A 197 0.43 -20.80 -9.94
C SER A 197 0.19 -20.31 -11.37
N VAL A 198 0.17 -18.98 -11.56
CA VAL A 198 0.10 -18.38 -12.90
C VAL A 198 1.33 -18.72 -13.72
N LEU A 199 2.53 -18.61 -13.14
CA LEU A 199 3.80 -18.96 -13.79
C LEU A 199 3.85 -20.44 -14.19
N ALA A 200 3.49 -21.36 -13.29
CA ALA A 200 3.47 -22.78 -13.58
C ALA A 200 2.48 -23.10 -14.72
N LYS A 201 1.32 -22.44 -14.72
CA LYS A 201 0.33 -22.57 -15.80
C LYS A 201 0.87 -22.03 -17.13
N THR A 202 1.45 -20.83 -17.17
CA THR A 202 1.99 -20.24 -18.40
C THR A 202 3.15 -21.05 -18.95
N LEU A 203 4.06 -21.53 -18.10
CA LEU A 203 5.16 -22.41 -18.51
C LEU A 203 4.65 -23.70 -19.12
N THR A 204 3.63 -24.34 -18.52
CA THR A 204 3.03 -25.57 -19.06
C THR A 204 2.47 -25.33 -20.46
N VAL A 205 1.76 -24.21 -20.67
CA VAL A 205 1.22 -23.82 -21.98
C VAL A 205 2.35 -23.56 -22.98
N VAL A 206 3.35 -22.75 -22.63
CA VAL A 206 4.46 -22.43 -23.52
C VAL A 206 5.24 -23.67 -23.93
N LEU A 207 5.54 -24.57 -22.99
CA LEU A 207 6.26 -25.81 -23.26
C LEU A 207 5.45 -26.76 -24.16
N ALA A 208 4.13 -26.85 -23.96
CA ALA A 208 3.27 -27.69 -24.79
C ALA A 208 3.25 -27.27 -26.27
N PHE A 209 3.33 -25.96 -26.55
CA PHE A 209 3.28 -25.46 -27.93
C PHE A 209 4.63 -25.28 -28.61
N ARG A 210 5.70 -24.95 -27.86
CA ARG A 210 7.03 -24.67 -28.43
C ARG A 210 7.86 -25.93 -28.65
N VAL A 211 7.60 -27.01 -27.92
CA VAL A 211 8.36 -28.25 -28.01
C VAL A 211 7.66 -29.22 -28.95
N THR A 212 8.14 -29.29 -30.20
CA THR A 212 7.60 -30.16 -31.25
C THR A 212 7.89 -31.66 -31.05
N ARG A 213 8.94 -32.00 -30.27
CA ARG A 213 9.25 -33.36 -29.83
C ARG A 213 9.63 -33.36 -28.34
N PRO A 214 8.68 -33.63 -27.43
CA PRO A 214 9.00 -33.67 -26.00
C PRO A 214 9.81 -34.93 -25.68
N GLY A 215 11.10 -34.73 -25.36
CA GLY A 215 11.92 -35.77 -24.71
C GLY A 215 11.43 -36.06 -23.28
N ASP A 216 11.89 -37.17 -22.68
CA ASP A 216 11.35 -37.66 -21.40
C ASP A 216 11.38 -36.62 -20.27
N ARG A 217 12.45 -35.81 -20.17
CA ARG A 217 12.54 -34.72 -19.17
C ARG A 217 11.46 -33.64 -19.33
N ILE A 218 11.08 -33.33 -20.57
CA ILE A 218 10.05 -32.33 -20.87
C ILE A 218 8.66 -32.91 -20.59
N ARG A 219 8.45 -34.21 -20.85
CA ARG A 219 7.20 -34.91 -20.48
C ARG A 219 6.96 -34.91 -18.97
N VAL A 220 8.02 -35.08 -18.18
CA VAL A 220 7.95 -34.94 -16.72
C VAL A 220 7.56 -33.51 -16.32
N CYS A 221 8.12 -32.49 -16.98
CA CYS A 221 7.80 -31.08 -16.72
C CYS A 221 6.34 -30.69 -17.09
N LEU A 222 5.77 -31.33 -18.12
CA LEU A 222 4.36 -31.16 -18.53
C LEU A 222 3.36 -31.88 -17.61
N SER A 223 3.84 -32.72 -16.69
CA SER A 223 2.96 -33.44 -15.76
C SER A 223 2.29 -32.49 -14.77
N PRO A 224 1.00 -32.68 -14.44
CA PRO A 224 0.32 -31.92 -13.39
C PRO A 224 1.09 -31.88 -12.06
N GLY A 225 1.79 -32.97 -11.73
CA GLY A 225 2.65 -33.07 -10.55
C GLY A 225 3.83 -32.09 -10.58
N ALA A 226 4.53 -31.96 -11.72
CA ALA A 226 5.68 -31.07 -11.84
C ALA A 226 5.31 -29.59 -11.71
N SER A 227 4.19 -29.18 -12.32
CA SER A 227 3.69 -27.81 -12.19
C SER A 227 3.31 -27.46 -10.74
N THR A 228 2.78 -28.42 -9.99
CA THR A 228 2.49 -28.25 -8.56
C THR A 228 3.78 -28.16 -7.74
N SER A 229 4.81 -28.95 -8.08
CA SER A 229 6.13 -28.84 -7.44
C SER A 229 6.78 -27.47 -7.64
N VAL A 230 6.63 -26.83 -8.81
CA VAL A 230 7.12 -25.46 -9.05
C VAL A 230 6.49 -24.48 -8.06
N VAL A 231 5.15 -24.54 -7.89
CA VAL A 231 4.43 -23.70 -6.92
C VAL A 231 4.95 -23.92 -5.51
N LEU A 232 5.14 -25.18 -5.10
CA LEU A 232 5.63 -25.52 -3.76
C LEU A 232 7.05 -25.01 -3.51
N ILE A 233 7.98 -25.19 -4.45
CA ILE A 233 9.37 -24.73 -4.30
C ILE A 233 9.44 -23.21 -4.21
N VAL A 234 8.75 -22.51 -5.10
CA VAL A 234 8.71 -21.04 -5.13
C VAL A 234 8.09 -20.49 -3.84
N SER A 235 6.97 -21.08 -3.40
CA SER A 235 6.30 -20.65 -2.16
C SER A 235 7.13 -20.98 -0.92
N PHE A 236 7.83 -22.10 -0.89
CA PHE A 236 8.70 -22.47 0.22
C PHE A 236 9.84 -21.47 0.41
N MET A 237 10.47 -21.02 -0.68
CA MET A 237 11.50 -19.97 -0.61
C MET A 237 10.95 -18.67 -0.02
N GLN A 238 9.73 -18.27 -0.40
CA GLN A 238 9.08 -17.11 0.20
C GLN A 238 8.84 -17.28 1.70
N VAL A 239 8.38 -18.46 2.14
CA VAL A 239 8.17 -18.75 3.57
C VAL A 239 9.47 -18.67 4.34
N VAL A 240 10.58 -19.19 3.80
CA VAL A 240 11.91 -19.07 4.41
C VAL A 240 12.34 -17.61 4.53
N LEU A 241 12.19 -16.82 3.47
CA LEU A 241 12.51 -15.39 3.49
C LEU A 241 11.69 -14.63 4.54
N CYS A 242 10.39 -14.89 4.62
CA CYS A 242 9.52 -14.29 5.65
C CYS A 242 9.91 -14.78 7.06
N GLY A 243 10.27 -16.05 7.22
CA GLY A 243 10.71 -16.60 8.50
C GLY A 243 12.00 -15.95 9.00
N VAL A 244 12.99 -15.75 8.12
CA VAL A 244 14.23 -15.01 8.44
C VAL A 244 13.92 -13.56 8.80
N TRP A 245 13.01 -12.91 8.09
CA TRP A 245 12.59 -11.54 8.41
C TRP A 245 11.97 -11.45 9.80
N LEU A 246 11.01 -12.32 10.11
CA LEU A 246 10.37 -12.36 11.42
C LEU A 246 11.33 -12.73 12.57
N ALA A 247 12.32 -13.59 12.31
CA ALA A 247 13.27 -14.02 13.33
C ALA A 247 14.32 -12.95 13.68
N THR A 248 14.71 -12.13 12.68
CA THR A 248 15.79 -11.15 12.85
C THR A 248 15.30 -9.75 13.18
N SER A 249 14.19 -9.33 12.57
CA SER A 249 13.65 -7.97 12.66
C SER A 249 12.13 -7.98 12.45
N PRO A 250 11.36 -8.55 13.40
CA PRO A 250 9.92 -8.65 13.27
C PRO A 250 9.26 -7.27 13.18
N PRO A 251 8.23 -7.10 12.34
CA PRO A 251 7.43 -5.89 12.32
C PRO A 251 6.79 -5.62 13.69
N PHE A 252 6.81 -4.36 14.12
CA PHE A 252 6.24 -3.94 15.40
C PHE A 252 5.35 -2.70 15.24
N PRO A 253 4.31 -2.55 16.08
CA PRO A 253 3.50 -1.34 16.08
C PRO A 253 4.34 -0.20 16.64
N ASP A 254 4.50 0.85 15.85
CA ASP A 254 5.18 2.08 16.23
C ASP A 254 4.19 3.25 16.24
N ARG A 255 4.48 4.22 17.12
CA ARG A 255 3.73 5.46 17.25
C ARG A 255 4.58 6.57 16.66
N ASP A 256 4.39 6.86 15.38
CA ASP A 256 5.09 7.96 14.73
C ASP A 256 4.48 9.29 15.21
N MET A 257 5.26 9.98 16.04
CA MET A 257 4.94 11.29 16.62
C MET A 257 5.65 12.45 15.89
N VAL A 258 6.43 12.15 14.84
CA VAL A 258 7.29 13.10 14.13
C VAL A 258 6.67 13.54 12.81
N SER A 259 5.92 12.67 12.13
CA SER A 259 5.37 12.95 10.80
C SER A 259 4.25 14.00 10.79
N GLU A 260 3.44 14.11 11.85
CA GLU A 260 2.36 15.10 11.96
C GLU A 260 2.36 15.73 13.38
N PRO A 261 2.47 17.07 13.53
CA PRO A 261 2.57 17.71 14.85
C PRO A 261 1.26 17.65 15.66
N GLN A 262 0.11 17.39 15.02
CA GLN A 262 -1.22 17.37 15.66
C GLN A 262 -1.81 15.95 15.84
N HIS A 263 -1.19 14.92 15.26
CA HIS A 263 -1.73 13.55 15.22
C HIS A 263 -0.66 12.52 15.55
N ILE A 264 -1.06 11.41 16.21
CA ILE A 264 -0.20 10.24 16.39
C ILE A 264 -0.57 9.26 15.28
N VAL A 265 0.33 9.02 14.33
CA VAL A 265 0.09 8.00 13.31
C VAL A 265 0.56 6.66 13.89
N ILE A 266 -0.37 5.73 14.13
CA ILE A 266 0.01 4.39 14.55
C ILE A 266 0.16 3.53 13.30
N GLN A 267 1.39 3.06 13.05
CA GLN A 267 1.72 2.22 11.91
C GLN A 267 2.52 1.02 12.35
N CYS A 268 2.49 -0.03 11.55
CA CYS A 268 3.43 -1.13 11.72
C CYS A 268 4.74 -0.70 11.05
N GLN A 269 5.80 -0.50 11.84
CA GLN A 269 7.15 -0.42 11.29
C GLN A 269 7.59 -1.83 10.86
N GLU A 270 8.14 -1.94 9.67
CA GLU A 270 8.61 -3.19 9.08
C GLU A 270 9.91 -3.73 9.72
N GLY A 271 10.53 -2.98 10.62
CA GLY A 271 11.80 -3.35 11.26
C GLY A 271 12.99 -3.04 10.35
N SER A 272 13.55 -4.06 9.71
CA SER A 272 14.68 -3.90 8.79
C SER A 272 14.21 -3.60 7.36
N GLY A 273 14.42 -2.37 6.90
CA GLY A 273 14.10 -1.96 5.53
C GLY A 273 14.79 -2.84 4.48
N THR A 274 16.06 -3.22 4.71
CA THR A 274 16.80 -4.09 3.78
C THR A 274 16.11 -5.43 3.57
N ILE A 275 15.71 -6.11 4.64
CA ILE A 275 15.09 -7.44 4.57
C ILE A 275 13.69 -7.33 3.95
N PHE A 276 12.93 -6.29 4.31
CA PHE A 276 11.66 -5.98 3.67
C PHE A 276 11.79 -5.79 2.15
N PHE A 277 12.77 -5.01 1.69
CA PHE A 277 13.04 -4.85 0.26
C PHE A 277 13.53 -6.14 -0.41
N CYS A 278 14.24 -7.03 0.29
CA CYS A 278 14.58 -8.35 -0.24
C CYS A 278 13.32 -9.20 -0.49
N VAL A 279 12.37 -9.20 0.45
CA VAL A 279 11.08 -9.88 0.33
C VAL A 279 10.28 -9.33 -0.86
N LEU A 280 10.16 -8.00 -0.97
CA LEU A 280 9.50 -7.35 -2.11
C LEU A 280 10.24 -7.59 -3.44
N GLY A 281 11.56 -7.60 -3.41
CA GLY A 281 12.40 -7.87 -4.58
C GLY A 281 12.18 -9.27 -5.14
N TYR A 282 11.99 -10.27 -4.28
CA TYR A 282 11.64 -11.62 -4.71
C TYR A 282 10.26 -11.67 -5.38
N LEU A 283 9.25 -11.00 -4.81
CA LEU A 283 7.93 -10.87 -5.44
C LEU A 283 8.01 -10.17 -6.79
N GLY A 284 8.79 -9.10 -6.88
CA GLY A 284 9.04 -8.36 -8.13
C GLY A 284 9.71 -9.22 -9.19
N PHE A 285 10.72 -10.02 -8.81
CA PHE A 285 11.38 -10.96 -9.71
C PHE A 285 10.39 -12.01 -10.24
N LEU A 286 9.56 -12.59 -9.36
CA LEU A 286 8.51 -13.53 -9.77
C LEU A 286 7.49 -12.88 -10.71
N ALA A 287 7.08 -11.64 -10.43
CA ALA A 287 6.15 -10.89 -11.28
C ALA A 287 6.71 -10.68 -12.69
N VAL A 288 7.96 -10.21 -12.80
CA VAL A 288 8.65 -9.99 -14.08
C VAL A 288 8.84 -11.30 -14.84
N GLY A 289 9.25 -12.37 -14.17
CA GLY A 289 9.37 -13.70 -14.77
C GLY A 289 8.03 -14.19 -15.33
N THR A 290 6.96 -14.05 -14.53
CA THR A 290 5.60 -14.45 -14.94
C THR A 290 5.09 -13.62 -16.11
N PHE A 291 5.30 -12.31 -16.09
CA PHE A 291 4.95 -11.43 -17.20
C PHE A 291 5.72 -11.79 -18.48
N SER A 292 7.01 -12.07 -18.38
CA SER A 292 7.86 -12.45 -19.52
C SER A 292 7.35 -13.73 -20.19
N VAL A 293 7.03 -14.76 -19.41
CA VAL A 293 6.48 -16.02 -19.95
C VAL A 293 5.06 -15.81 -20.50
N ALA A 294 4.22 -15.02 -19.83
CA ALA A 294 2.88 -14.69 -20.30
C ALA A 294 2.91 -13.89 -21.63
N PHE A 295 3.88 -12.99 -21.80
CA PHE A 295 4.07 -12.24 -23.04
C PHE A 295 4.49 -13.16 -24.18
N LEU A 296 5.40 -14.12 -23.92
CA LEU A 296 5.78 -15.13 -24.90
C LEU A 296 4.59 -16.02 -25.31
N ALA A 297 3.68 -16.30 -24.37
CA ALA A 297 2.47 -17.07 -24.61
C ALA A 297 1.42 -16.33 -25.46
N ARG A 298 1.46 -14.98 -25.55
CA ARG A 298 0.45 -14.18 -26.27
C ARG A 298 0.32 -14.53 -27.76
N GLY A 299 1.43 -14.97 -28.36
CA GLY A 299 1.52 -15.34 -29.77
C GLY A 299 1.13 -16.79 -30.03
N LEU A 300 0.89 -17.57 -28.97
CA LEU A 300 0.44 -18.95 -29.12
C LEU A 300 -1.01 -18.96 -29.56
N PRO A 301 -1.32 -19.77 -30.58
CA PRO A 301 -2.66 -19.75 -31.13
C PRO A 301 -3.54 -20.54 -30.15
N ASP A 302 -4.46 -19.84 -29.52
CA ASP A 302 -5.33 -20.37 -28.47
C ASP A 302 -6.80 -20.16 -28.83
N VAL A 303 -7.62 -21.19 -28.61
CA VAL A 303 -9.01 -21.29 -29.09
C VAL A 303 -9.91 -20.20 -28.47
N PHE A 304 -9.54 -19.70 -27.29
CA PHE A 304 -10.35 -18.76 -26.53
C PHE A 304 -9.71 -17.37 -26.31
N ASN A 305 -8.56 -17.11 -26.95
CA ASN A 305 -7.70 -15.98 -26.58
C ASN A 305 -7.32 -15.97 -25.08
N GLU A 306 -7.30 -17.13 -24.41
CA GLU A 306 -7.02 -17.23 -22.97
C GLU A 306 -5.63 -16.65 -22.65
N THR A 307 -4.65 -16.90 -23.52
CA THR A 307 -3.30 -16.33 -23.40
C THR A 307 -3.28 -14.81 -23.48
N LYS A 308 -4.13 -14.17 -24.29
CA LYS A 308 -4.19 -12.70 -24.40
C LYS A 308 -4.77 -12.06 -23.14
N PHE A 309 -5.87 -12.61 -22.62
CA PHE A 309 -6.44 -12.14 -21.35
C PHE A 309 -5.46 -12.34 -20.19
N LEU A 310 -4.72 -13.45 -20.20
CA LEU A 310 -3.67 -13.73 -19.23
C LEU A 310 -2.53 -12.70 -19.29
N THR A 311 -2.01 -12.39 -20.48
CA THR A 311 -0.99 -11.34 -20.65
C THR A 311 -1.52 -9.98 -20.20
N PHE A 312 -2.78 -9.65 -20.53
CA PHE A 312 -3.41 -8.39 -20.11
C PHE A 312 -3.52 -8.30 -18.58
N SER A 313 -3.96 -9.37 -17.90
CA SER A 313 -4.00 -9.42 -16.44
C SER A 313 -2.61 -9.27 -15.81
N MET A 314 -1.59 -9.93 -16.37
CA MET A 314 -0.21 -9.79 -15.87
C MET A 314 0.37 -8.40 -16.11
N LEU A 315 0.02 -7.74 -17.23
CA LEU A 315 0.43 -6.36 -17.51
C LEU A 315 -0.22 -5.38 -16.52
N LEU A 316 -1.54 -5.50 -16.31
CA LEU A 316 -2.28 -4.69 -15.34
C LEU A 316 -1.65 -4.83 -13.95
N PHE A 317 -1.40 -6.07 -13.54
CA PHE A 317 -0.72 -6.38 -12.29
C PHE A 317 0.64 -5.67 -12.18
N CYS A 318 1.53 -5.85 -13.16
CA CYS A 318 2.85 -5.20 -13.13
C CYS A 318 2.75 -3.67 -13.09
N SER A 319 1.77 -3.08 -13.80
CA SER A 319 1.56 -1.64 -13.79
C SER A 319 1.11 -1.11 -12.42
N VAL A 320 0.23 -1.83 -11.72
CA VAL A 320 -0.24 -1.49 -10.38
C VAL A 320 0.91 -1.50 -9.38
N TRP A 321 1.74 -2.56 -9.40
CA TRP A 321 2.88 -2.67 -8.47
C TRP A 321 4.03 -1.72 -8.80
N THR A 322 4.23 -1.39 -10.07
CA THR A 322 5.21 -0.36 -10.47
C THR A 322 4.76 1.03 -10.00
N ALA A 323 3.46 1.34 -10.05
CA ALA A 323 2.91 2.58 -9.53
C ALA A 323 2.89 2.62 -7.98
N PHE A 324 2.73 1.47 -7.33
CA PHE A 324 2.76 1.34 -5.87
C PHE A 324 4.11 1.78 -5.29
N LEU A 325 5.25 1.37 -5.85
CA LEU A 325 6.59 1.68 -5.33
C LEU A 325 6.84 3.19 -5.05
N PRO A 326 6.67 4.10 -6.04
CA PRO A 326 6.86 5.53 -5.81
C PRO A 326 5.79 6.12 -4.89
N LEU A 327 4.56 5.61 -4.93
CA LEU A 327 3.49 6.05 -4.04
C LEU A 327 3.75 5.63 -2.58
N TYR A 328 4.32 4.45 -2.34
CA TYR A 328 4.68 3.99 -1.00
C TYR A 328 5.75 4.88 -0.36
N HIS A 329 6.73 5.34 -1.15
CA HIS A 329 7.76 6.27 -0.67
C HIS A 329 7.27 7.72 -0.50
N SER A 330 6.29 8.15 -1.30
CA SER A 330 5.78 9.54 -1.28
C SER A 330 4.63 9.74 -0.29
N ALA A 331 3.75 8.74 -0.17
CA ALA A 331 2.63 8.79 0.75
C ALA A 331 3.11 8.66 2.20
N ARG A 332 2.42 9.37 3.08
CA ARG A 332 2.62 9.28 4.53
C ARG A 332 1.33 8.86 5.20
N GLY A 333 1.45 8.34 6.42
CA GLY A 333 0.28 8.10 7.26
C GLY A 333 -0.65 7.02 6.68
N LYS A 334 -1.94 7.23 6.89
CA LYS A 334 -3.01 6.32 6.45
C LYS A 334 -3.10 6.13 4.93
N SER A 335 -2.59 7.08 4.14
CA SER A 335 -2.64 7.01 2.68
C SER A 335 -1.75 5.90 2.11
N THR A 336 -0.60 5.62 2.73
CA THR A 336 0.31 4.54 2.31
C THR A 336 -0.38 3.17 2.39
N VAL A 337 -1.07 2.92 3.50
CA VAL A 337 -1.83 1.68 3.74
C VAL A 337 -3.02 1.57 2.77
N ALA A 338 -3.71 2.68 2.50
CA ALA A 338 -4.82 2.70 1.56
C ALA A 338 -4.37 2.35 0.12
N VAL A 339 -3.24 2.90 -0.34
CA VAL A 339 -2.69 2.61 -1.67
C VAL A 339 -2.23 1.15 -1.76
N GLU A 340 -1.70 0.59 -0.68
CA GLU A 340 -1.36 -0.83 -0.62
C GLU A 340 -2.60 -1.73 -0.77
N ILE A 341 -3.65 -1.48 0.01
CA ILE A 341 -4.92 -2.22 -0.08
C ILE A 341 -5.49 -2.10 -1.50
N PHE A 342 -5.53 -0.89 -2.07
CA PHE A 342 -6.00 -0.66 -3.42
C PHE A 342 -5.20 -1.50 -4.44
N SER A 343 -3.88 -1.55 -4.29
CA SER A 343 -3.00 -2.31 -5.18
C SER A 343 -3.25 -3.81 -5.10
N ILE A 344 -3.47 -4.35 -3.90
CA ILE A 344 -3.83 -5.75 -3.66
C ILE A 344 -5.18 -6.08 -4.31
N LEU A 345 -6.20 -5.26 -4.07
CA LEU A 345 -7.56 -5.49 -4.58
C LEU A 345 -7.62 -5.36 -6.10
N ALA A 346 -7.00 -4.34 -6.68
CA ALA A 346 -6.93 -4.14 -8.13
C ALA A 346 -6.21 -5.30 -8.82
N SER A 347 -5.08 -5.77 -8.26
CA SER A 347 -4.36 -6.94 -8.77
C SER A 347 -5.20 -8.21 -8.71
N THR A 348 -5.91 -8.42 -7.60
CA THR A 348 -6.78 -9.58 -7.39
C THR A 348 -7.95 -9.56 -8.38
N ALA A 349 -8.60 -8.41 -8.55
CA ALA A 349 -9.67 -8.23 -9.54
C ALA A 349 -9.18 -8.47 -10.97
N GLY A 350 -7.98 -7.97 -11.32
CA GLY A 350 -7.38 -8.16 -12.64
C GLY A 350 -7.09 -9.64 -12.97
N LEU A 351 -6.53 -10.38 -12.01
CA LEU A 351 -6.25 -11.82 -12.18
C LEU A 351 -7.53 -12.65 -12.20
N LEU A 352 -8.46 -12.39 -11.27
CA LEU A 352 -9.75 -13.08 -11.24
C LEU A 352 -10.54 -12.83 -12.52
N GLY A 353 -10.57 -11.57 -12.95
CA GLY A 353 -11.25 -11.08 -14.14
C GLY A 353 -10.73 -11.72 -15.42
N GLY A 354 -9.44 -11.55 -15.72
CA GLY A 354 -8.90 -12.03 -17.00
C GLY A 354 -8.73 -13.55 -17.08
N ILE A 355 -8.51 -14.25 -15.96
CA ILE A 355 -8.26 -15.70 -15.99
C ILE A 355 -9.55 -16.52 -15.89
N PHE A 356 -10.51 -16.11 -15.04
CA PHE A 356 -11.66 -16.95 -14.70
C PHE A 356 -12.97 -16.50 -15.32
N ILE A 357 -13.21 -15.21 -15.56
CA ILE A 357 -14.46 -14.76 -16.19
C ILE A 357 -14.68 -15.43 -17.56
N PRO A 358 -13.68 -15.50 -18.48
CA PRO A 358 -13.88 -16.20 -19.75
C PRO A 358 -14.26 -17.68 -19.59
N LYS A 359 -13.73 -18.33 -18.54
CA LYS A 359 -14.00 -19.75 -18.26
C LYS A 359 -15.37 -19.98 -17.67
N CYS A 360 -15.77 -19.14 -16.72
CA CYS A 360 -17.11 -19.15 -16.16
C CYS A 360 -18.17 -18.85 -17.24
N TYR A 361 -17.89 -17.91 -18.13
CA TYR A 361 -18.74 -17.62 -19.28
C TYR A 361 -18.99 -18.86 -20.15
N ILE A 362 -17.94 -19.63 -20.46
CA ILE A 362 -18.07 -20.86 -21.25
C ILE A 362 -18.83 -21.95 -20.47
N ILE A 363 -18.50 -22.17 -19.20
CA ILE A 363 -19.11 -23.22 -18.39
C ILE A 363 -20.61 -22.97 -18.18
N LEU A 364 -21.02 -21.73 -17.92
CA LEU A 364 -22.40 -21.39 -17.54
C LEU A 364 -23.29 -20.97 -18.71
N LEU A 365 -22.75 -20.20 -19.67
CA LEU A 365 -23.56 -19.55 -20.73
C LEU A 365 -23.36 -20.17 -22.11
N LYS A 366 -22.32 -20.98 -22.32
CA LYS A 366 -21.98 -21.61 -23.61
C LYS A 366 -21.63 -23.10 -23.46
N PRO A 367 -22.55 -23.93 -22.91
CA PRO A 367 -22.29 -25.35 -22.68
C PRO A 367 -21.96 -26.13 -23.96
N GLU A 368 -22.39 -25.66 -25.14
CA GLU A 368 -22.07 -26.25 -26.43
C GLU A 368 -20.56 -26.23 -26.74
N ARG A 369 -19.83 -25.22 -26.23
CA ARG A 369 -18.37 -25.11 -26.33
C ARG A 369 -17.63 -25.89 -25.23
N ASN A 370 -18.35 -26.38 -24.23
CA ASN A 370 -17.83 -27.17 -23.12
C ASN A 370 -17.86 -28.68 -23.42
N THR A 371 -17.57 -29.07 -24.67
CA THR A 371 -17.48 -30.47 -25.09
C THR A 371 -16.05 -30.83 -25.49
N ALA A 372 -15.64 -32.07 -25.20
CA ALA A 372 -14.29 -32.54 -25.54
C ALA A 372 -14.04 -32.57 -27.06
N ALA A 373 -15.09 -32.69 -27.86
CA ALA A 373 -15.03 -32.63 -29.32
C ALA A 373 -14.73 -31.20 -29.81
N TRP A 374 -15.42 -30.19 -29.27
CA TRP A 374 -15.20 -28.79 -29.64
C TRP A 374 -13.79 -28.30 -29.27
N LEU A 375 -13.29 -28.66 -28.07
CA LEU A 375 -11.92 -28.34 -27.66
C LEU A 375 -10.87 -29.00 -28.57
N ARG A 376 -11.11 -30.24 -29.00
CA ARG A 376 -10.22 -30.96 -29.93
C ARG A 376 -10.25 -30.37 -31.34
N GLN A 377 -11.42 -30.02 -31.86
CA GLN A 377 -11.55 -29.32 -33.15
C GLN A 377 -10.84 -27.97 -33.12
N GLY A 378 -10.97 -27.23 -32.01
CA GLY A 378 -10.24 -25.98 -31.79
C GLY A 378 -8.72 -26.19 -31.86
N HIS A 379 -8.19 -27.21 -31.15
CA HIS A 379 -6.75 -27.53 -31.23
C HIS A 379 -6.30 -27.96 -32.64
N GLN A 380 -7.07 -28.79 -33.35
CA GLN A 380 -6.71 -29.26 -34.69
C GLN A 380 -6.71 -28.14 -35.74
N ALA A 381 -7.79 -27.35 -35.82
CA ALA A 381 -7.89 -26.21 -36.73
C ALA A 381 -6.82 -25.14 -36.47
N GLN A 382 -6.30 -25.11 -35.24
CA GLN A 382 -5.25 -24.19 -34.84
C GLN A 382 -3.85 -24.72 -35.21
N GLN A 383 -3.62 -26.02 -35.02
CA GLN A 383 -2.40 -26.69 -35.43
C GLN A 383 -2.22 -26.64 -36.96
N GLU A 384 -3.30 -26.80 -37.72
CA GLU A 384 -3.32 -26.61 -39.17
C GLU A 384 -2.92 -25.17 -39.57
N ARG A 385 -3.52 -24.15 -38.94
CA ARG A 385 -3.18 -22.74 -39.18
C ARG A 385 -1.71 -22.43 -38.88
N GLN A 386 -1.16 -23.05 -37.84
CA GLN A 386 0.23 -22.88 -37.46
C GLN A 386 1.18 -23.58 -38.45
N SER A 387 0.82 -24.77 -38.94
CA SER A 387 1.57 -25.42 -40.03
C SER A 387 1.49 -24.65 -41.35
N GLU A 388 0.35 -24.06 -41.71
CA GLU A 388 0.21 -23.21 -42.89
C GLU A 388 1.06 -21.94 -42.78
N MET A 389 1.09 -21.31 -41.60
CA MET A 389 1.97 -20.16 -41.34
C MET A 389 3.45 -20.54 -41.46
N LEU A 390 3.88 -21.68 -40.90
CA LEU A 390 5.24 -22.19 -41.04
C LEU A 390 5.57 -22.54 -42.51
N GLN A 391 4.65 -23.14 -43.25
CA GLN A 391 4.83 -23.41 -44.68
C GLN A 391 4.97 -22.12 -45.49
N ARG A 392 4.18 -21.07 -45.22
CA ARG A 392 4.35 -19.76 -45.87
C ARG A 392 5.69 -19.10 -45.59
N TRP A 393 6.32 -19.40 -44.45
CA TRP A 393 7.67 -18.92 -44.12
C TRP A 393 8.78 -19.80 -44.73
N CYS A 394 8.54 -21.09 -44.93
CA CYS A 394 9.50 -22.02 -45.52
C CYS A 394 9.45 -22.08 -47.06
N VAL A 395 8.39 -21.57 -47.70
CA VAL A 395 8.34 -21.42 -49.17
C VAL A 395 9.14 -20.17 -49.54
N PRO A 396 10.26 -20.29 -50.29
CA PRO A 396 10.95 -19.12 -50.83
C PRO A 396 9.96 -18.39 -51.72
N ARG A 397 9.84 -17.07 -51.55
CA ARG A 397 9.08 -16.21 -52.46
C ARG A 397 9.74 -16.35 -53.84
N SER A 398 9.23 -17.23 -54.69
CA SER A 398 9.69 -17.38 -56.07
C SER A 398 9.51 -16.04 -56.75
N THR A 399 10.62 -15.38 -57.06
CA THR A 399 10.66 -14.22 -57.95
C THR A 399 9.95 -14.62 -59.26
N PRO A 400 9.02 -13.81 -59.78
CA PRO A 400 8.44 -14.11 -61.07
C PRO A 400 9.54 -13.97 -62.13
N GLN A 401 9.98 -15.08 -62.73
CA GLN A 401 10.73 -15.04 -63.98
C GLN A 401 9.79 -14.51 -65.06
N ILE A 402 10.02 -13.26 -65.45
CA ILE A 402 9.46 -12.67 -66.67
C ILE A 402 10.16 -13.38 -67.84
N PHE A 403 9.57 -14.45 -68.34
CA PHE A 403 9.95 -15.01 -69.64
C PHE A 403 9.32 -14.12 -70.73
N MET A 404 10.09 -13.14 -71.23
CA MET A 404 9.81 -12.53 -72.53
C MET A 404 10.22 -13.53 -73.62
N THR A 405 9.27 -14.29 -74.15
CA THR A 405 9.42 -14.93 -75.46
C THR A 405 8.88 -13.99 -76.54
N TYR A 406 9.79 -13.28 -77.20
CA TYR A 406 9.56 -12.74 -78.53
C TYR A 406 9.42 -13.91 -79.51
N SER A 407 8.28 -14.01 -80.21
CA SER A 407 8.16 -14.90 -81.37
C SER A 407 7.49 -14.17 -82.53
N PHE A 408 8.22 -14.13 -83.64
CA PHE A 408 7.87 -13.53 -84.92
C PHE A 408 6.73 -14.30 -85.62
N GLY A 409 5.75 -13.53 -86.13
CA GLY A 409 4.94 -13.72 -87.34
C GLY A 409 4.40 -15.10 -87.77
N LYS A 410 3.07 -15.21 -87.91
CA LYS A 410 2.38 -15.36 -89.21
C LYS A 410 0.85 -15.38 -89.05
N SER A 411 0.18 -14.57 -89.88
CA SER A 411 -1.27 -14.54 -90.09
C SER A 411 -1.75 -15.80 -90.83
N PRO A 412 -3.01 -16.23 -90.62
CA PRO A 412 -3.88 -16.41 -91.78
C PRO A 412 -5.29 -15.81 -91.57
N GLY A 413 -5.83 -15.27 -92.67
CA GLY A 413 -7.16 -14.66 -92.76
C GLY A 413 -8.35 -15.64 -92.69
N PRO A 414 -9.59 -15.12 -92.80
CA PRO A 414 -10.81 -15.77 -92.34
C PRO A 414 -11.47 -16.62 -93.43
N PRO A 415 -12.35 -17.57 -93.06
CA PRO A 415 -13.37 -18.08 -93.97
C PRO A 415 -14.77 -17.50 -93.64
N LEU A 416 -15.37 -16.93 -94.71
CA LEU A 416 -16.78 -16.78 -95.08
C LEU A 416 -17.86 -16.63 -93.98
#